data_AF-A0A7Y1ZK64-F1
#
_entry.id   AF-A0A7Y1ZK64-F1
#
_cell.length_a   1.000
_cell.length_b   1.000
_cell.length_c   1.000
_cell.angle_alpha   90.00
_cell.angle_beta   90.00
_cell.angle_gamma   90.00
#
_symmetry.space_group_name_H-M   'P 1'
#
loop_
_entity.id
_entity.type
_entity.pdbx_description
1 polymer ?
#
loop_
_entity_poly.entity_id
_entity_poly.type
_entity_poly.pdbx_seq_one_letter_code
_entity_poly.pdbx_strand_id
1 'polypeptide(L)'
;MPNEFEQALAALLAREYPGFTSLDECQQLSAGASQETYRIGITTRRGNKQIALRRCQPTAEGSSSVGQITLATEAALFRAATGGGIPGPDVHYVLQTEDELGEGFLMQWLDGETLGQRIVHSEELADARHGLARECGEILGRLHALDIDANGLADLLPVVEPAKLVHETWALYRDLDVPVPMIDYAWRWLRDNLPENPRSTLVHGDFRNGNLMVTPQGINAVLDWELAHVGDPVRDLGWLCVNSWRFGNAALPVGGFGEIDELLAGYASTSGATVTREELTFWQVFGSFWWAMATLQMADSWRSGATPSLERPVIGRRSSEAQMDCVNLLIPGDYSLPARQDNLAAGSQLPMPAELLSGVRSFLREQVATQLPAHDGFLARVAANSLGIAQRELLYGAECGAQEQTRLAALLGRDDELDALRRALVNALRDDLPLDTTGLAAHLRQTVACQLNIDQPRYWGLVQHSG
;
A
#
# COMPACT_ATOMS: atom_id res chain seq x y z
N MET A 1 -6.96 -38.70 -6.66
CA MET A 1 -7.10 -38.50 -8.12
C MET A 1 -6.76 -37.05 -8.35
N PRO A 2 -5.79 -36.72 -9.21
CA PRO A 2 -5.51 -35.32 -9.53
C PRO A 2 -6.79 -34.67 -10.06
N ASN A 3 -7.11 -33.46 -9.59
CA ASN A 3 -8.25 -32.71 -10.11
C ASN A 3 -8.01 -32.34 -11.60
N GLU A 4 -9.04 -31.94 -12.34
CA GLU A 4 -8.92 -31.61 -13.78
C GLU A 4 -7.84 -30.56 -14.04
N PHE A 5 -7.66 -29.61 -13.12
CA PHE A 5 -6.62 -28.59 -13.18
C PHE A 5 -5.20 -29.18 -13.13
N GLU A 6 -4.90 -30.09 -12.20
CA GLU A 6 -3.60 -30.75 -12.10
C GLU A 6 -3.30 -31.61 -13.34
N GLN A 7 -4.33 -32.20 -13.95
CA GLN A 7 -4.17 -32.98 -15.19
C GLN A 7 -3.81 -32.08 -16.37
N ALA A 8 -4.51 -30.95 -16.54
CA ALA A 8 -4.20 -29.95 -17.57
C ALA A 8 -2.80 -29.37 -17.36
N LEU A 9 -2.45 -29.03 -16.11
CA LEU A 9 -1.12 -28.53 -15.76
C LEU A 9 0.00 -29.55 -16.06
N ALA A 10 -0.20 -30.82 -15.71
CA ALA A 10 0.77 -31.87 -16.02
C ALA A 10 0.94 -32.08 -17.54
N ALA A 11 -0.15 -31.99 -18.30
CA ALA A 11 -0.11 -32.08 -19.77
C ALA A 11 0.65 -30.91 -20.40
N LEU A 12 0.39 -29.68 -19.92
CA LEU A 12 1.15 -28.48 -20.32
C LEU A 12 2.65 -28.66 -20.01
N LEU A 13 3.00 -29.05 -18.78
CA LEU A 13 4.39 -29.20 -18.35
C LEU A 13 5.12 -30.30 -19.14
N ALA A 14 4.43 -31.39 -19.51
CA ALA A 14 4.99 -32.42 -20.37
C ALA A 14 5.32 -31.91 -21.79
N ARG A 15 4.57 -30.92 -22.28
CA ARG A 15 4.77 -30.31 -23.60
C ARG A 15 5.84 -29.23 -23.58
N GLU A 16 5.79 -28.33 -22.60
CA GLU A 16 6.56 -27.08 -22.61
C GLU A 16 7.79 -27.10 -21.70
N TYR A 17 7.82 -27.94 -20.65
CA TYR A 17 8.92 -27.95 -19.70
C TYR A 17 9.98 -29.03 -20.02
N PRO A 18 11.22 -28.64 -20.40
CA PRO A 18 12.21 -29.60 -20.87
C PRO A 18 12.57 -30.67 -19.85
N GLY A 19 12.38 -31.93 -20.25
CA GLY A 19 12.74 -33.08 -19.42
C GLY A 19 11.80 -33.33 -18.24
N PHE A 20 10.59 -32.76 -18.24
CA PHE A 20 9.53 -33.10 -17.29
C PHE A 20 9.25 -34.61 -17.24
N THR A 21 9.04 -35.13 -16.03
CA THR A 21 8.73 -36.53 -15.77
C THR A 21 7.43 -36.66 -14.97
N SER A 22 7.27 -35.88 -13.90
CA SER A 22 6.06 -35.89 -13.06
C SER A 22 5.80 -34.53 -12.40
N LEU A 23 4.52 -34.27 -12.13
CA LEU A 23 4.03 -33.23 -11.23
C LEU A 23 3.92 -33.86 -9.84
N ASP A 24 4.69 -33.33 -8.89
CA ASP A 24 4.82 -33.91 -7.54
C ASP A 24 4.02 -33.12 -6.49
N GLU A 25 3.90 -31.80 -6.68
CA GLU A 25 3.18 -30.89 -5.78
C GLU A 25 2.53 -29.77 -6.58
N CYS A 26 1.29 -29.42 -6.21
CA CYS A 26 0.62 -28.21 -6.70
C CYS A 26 -0.13 -27.57 -5.53
N GLN A 27 0.47 -26.53 -4.94
CA GLN A 27 -0.06 -25.84 -3.76
C GLN A 27 -0.39 -24.39 -4.09
N GLN A 28 -1.63 -23.97 -3.86
CA GLN A 28 -2.01 -22.56 -3.89
C GLN A 28 -1.46 -21.85 -2.64
N LEU A 29 -0.71 -20.76 -2.83
CA LEU A 29 -0.12 -19.98 -1.75
C LEU A 29 -1.01 -18.80 -1.35
N SER A 30 -1.49 -18.07 -2.36
CA SER A 30 -2.35 -16.91 -2.20
C SER A 30 -3.63 -17.10 -3.01
N ALA A 31 -4.74 -16.71 -2.41
CA ALA A 31 -6.01 -16.48 -3.08
C ALA A 31 -6.35 -15.01 -2.87
N GLY A 32 -5.97 -14.16 -3.83
CA GLY A 32 -6.45 -12.78 -3.90
C GLY A 32 -7.89 -12.73 -4.41
N ALA A 33 -8.46 -11.54 -4.55
CA ALA A 33 -9.80 -11.40 -5.15
C ALA A 33 -9.81 -11.58 -6.69
N SER A 34 -8.65 -11.47 -7.34
CA SER A 34 -8.52 -11.50 -8.81
C SER A 34 -7.39 -12.41 -9.32
N GLN A 35 -6.37 -12.71 -8.51
CA GLN A 35 -5.20 -13.46 -8.94
C GLN A 35 -4.80 -14.56 -7.93
N GLU A 36 -4.21 -15.62 -8.45
CA GLU A 36 -3.76 -16.80 -7.72
C GLU A 36 -2.29 -17.08 -8.02
N THR A 37 -1.53 -17.43 -6.98
CA THR A 37 -0.15 -17.91 -7.12
C THR A 37 -0.05 -19.33 -6.59
N TYR A 38 0.44 -20.24 -7.44
CA TYR A 38 0.70 -21.63 -7.08
C TYR A 38 2.20 -21.90 -7.00
N ARG A 39 2.61 -22.66 -5.98
CA ARG A 39 3.89 -23.36 -5.94
C ARG A 39 3.71 -24.73 -6.57
N ILE A 40 4.55 -25.03 -7.56
CA ILE A 40 4.51 -26.28 -8.32
C ILE A 40 5.85 -27.00 -8.13
N GLY A 41 5.79 -28.21 -7.58
CA GLY A 41 6.93 -29.12 -7.48
C GLY A 41 6.90 -30.10 -8.66
N ILE A 42 8.00 -30.18 -9.41
CA ILE A 42 8.14 -31.07 -10.56
C ILE A 42 9.41 -31.91 -10.47
N THR A 43 9.33 -33.14 -10.96
CA THR A 43 10.51 -33.98 -11.22
C THR A 43 10.87 -33.89 -12.68
N THR A 44 12.14 -33.60 -12.96
CA THR A 44 12.70 -33.62 -14.31
C THR A 44 13.78 -34.68 -14.43
N ARG A 45 14.23 -34.98 -15.65
CA ARG A 45 15.41 -35.84 -15.89
C ARG A 45 16.69 -35.33 -15.21
N ARG A 46 16.73 -34.06 -14.80
CA ARG A 46 17.88 -33.43 -14.09
C ARG A 46 17.67 -33.35 -12.58
N GLY A 47 16.58 -33.89 -12.05
CA GLY A 47 16.20 -33.84 -10.64
C GLY A 47 14.97 -32.97 -10.40
N ASN A 48 14.67 -32.76 -9.12
CA ASN A 48 13.48 -32.06 -8.66
C ASN A 48 13.67 -30.55 -8.77
N LYS A 49 12.60 -29.83 -9.13
CA LYS A 49 12.56 -28.38 -9.24
C LYS A 49 11.25 -27.83 -8.70
N GLN A 50 11.29 -26.56 -8.31
CA GLN A 50 10.11 -25.76 -8.02
C GLN A 50 9.95 -24.67 -9.09
N ILE A 51 8.70 -24.42 -9.48
CA ILE A 51 8.29 -23.32 -10.33
C ILE A 51 7.05 -22.65 -9.74
N ALA A 52 6.76 -21.43 -10.17
CA ALA A 52 5.54 -20.72 -9.79
C ALA A 52 4.59 -20.61 -11.00
N LEU A 53 3.28 -20.66 -10.73
CA LEU A 53 2.24 -20.30 -11.70
C LEU A 53 1.47 -19.09 -11.15
N ARG A 54 1.45 -18.00 -11.91
CA ARG A 54 0.59 -16.84 -11.65
C ARG A 54 -0.59 -16.87 -12.62
N ARG A 55 -1.82 -16.80 -12.11
CA ARG A 55 -3.05 -17.00 -12.90
C ARG A 55 -4.17 -16.06 -12.46
N CYS A 56 -5.05 -15.69 -13.37
CA CYS A 56 -6.31 -15.02 -13.07
C CYS A 56 -7.31 -16.02 -12.47
N GLN A 57 -8.12 -15.59 -11.51
CA GLN A 57 -9.19 -16.44 -10.99
C GLN A 57 -10.22 -16.75 -12.09
N PRO A 58 -10.68 -18.01 -12.23
CA PRO A 58 -11.70 -18.37 -13.23
C PRO A 58 -13.00 -17.57 -13.09
N THR A 59 -13.33 -17.11 -11.88
CA THR A 59 -14.53 -16.33 -11.58
C THR A 59 -14.36 -14.82 -11.83
N ALA A 60 -13.16 -14.37 -12.17
CA ALA A 60 -12.84 -12.96 -12.41
C ALA A 60 -12.91 -12.58 -13.90
N GLU A 61 -13.45 -13.44 -14.78
CA GLU A 61 -13.73 -13.11 -16.18
C GLU A 61 -14.61 -11.84 -16.26
N GLY A 62 -13.99 -10.72 -16.60
CA GLY A 62 -14.64 -9.41 -16.74
C GLY A 62 -14.44 -8.43 -15.59
N SER A 63 -13.68 -8.75 -14.54
CA SER A 63 -13.31 -7.79 -13.48
C SER A 63 -11.88 -7.26 -13.65
N SER A 64 -11.51 -6.78 -14.83
CA SER A 64 -10.38 -5.86 -14.91
C SER A 64 -10.79 -4.58 -14.19
N SER A 65 -10.24 -4.34 -12.99
CA SER A 65 -10.37 -3.01 -12.41
C SER A 65 -9.76 -2.00 -13.38
N VAL A 66 -10.36 -0.82 -13.49
CA VAL A 66 -9.90 0.23 -14.43
C VAL A 66 -8.42 0.51 -14.15
N GLY A 67 -7.54 0.21 -15.12
CA GLY A 67 -6.10 0.48 -15.04
C GLY A 67 -5.18 -0.70 -14.76
N GLN A 68 -5.69 -1.93 -14.51
CA GLN A 68 -4.82 -3.12 -14.39
C GLN A 68 -4.37 -3.64 -15.77
N ILE A 69 -3.08 -3.99 -15.86
CA ILE A 69 -2.51 -4.65 -17.04
C ILE A 69 -2.89 -6.15 -17.09
N THR A 70 -2.80 -6.77 -18.27
CA THR A 70 -3.06 -8.21 -18.41
C THR A 70 -1.90 -9.05 -17.87
N LEU A 71 -2.13 -10.31 -17.50
CA LEU A 71 -1.07 -11.23 -17.07
C LEU A 71 -0.03 -11.49 -18.18
N ALA A 72 -0.44 -11.43 -19.44
CA ALA A 72 0.49 -11.48 -20.58
C ALA A 72 1.40 -10.24 -20.63
N THR A 73 0.87 -9.07 -20.29
CA THR A 73 1.66 -7.82 -20.18
C THR A 73 2.62 -7.89 -18.99
N GLU A 74 2.17 -8.41 -17.83
CA GLU A 74 3.05 -8.65 -16.68
C GLU A 74 4.20 -9.61 -17.03
N ALA A 75 3.91 -10.70 -17.76
CA ALA A 75 4.95 -11.60 -18.24
C ALA A 75 5.95 -10.92 -19.19
N ALA A 76 5.48 -10.00 -20.06
CA ALA A 76 6.35 -9.21 -20.92
C ALA A 76 7.23 -8.24 -20.11
N LEU A 77 6.66 -7.61 -19.07
CA LEU A 77 7.39 -6.73 -18.16
C LEU A 77 8.49 -7.48 -17.41
N PHE A 78 8.21 -8.67 -16.87
CA PHE A 78 9.25 -9.47 -16.22
C PHE A 78 10.41 -9.77 -17.17
N ARG A 79 10.12 -10.16 -18.43
CA ARG A 79 11.17 -10.43 -19.43
C ARG A 79 12.00 -9.20 -19.77
N ALA A 80 11.35 -8.04 -19.95
CA ALA A 80 12.05 -6.79 -20.21
C ALA A 80 12.90 -6.36 -19.00
N ALA A 81 12.35 -6.47 -17.79
CA ALA A 81 13.02 -6.12 -16.55
C ALA A 81 14.25 -7.02 -16.31
N THR A 82 14.12 -8.34 -16.39
CA THR A 82 15.26 -9.26 -16.19
C THR A 82 16.32 -9.10 -17.28
N GLY A 83 15.91 -8.90 -18.54
CA GLY A 83 16.82 -8.55 -19.64
C GLY A 83 17.57 -7.22 -19.40
N GLY A 84 16.97 -6.30 -18.67
CA GLY A 84 17.53 -5.03 -18.21
C GLY A 84 18.40 -5.10 -16.95
N GLY A 85 18.56 -6.27 -16.35
CA GLY A 85 19.30 -6.43 -15.09
C GLY A 85 18.52 -5.99 -13.84
N ILE A 86 17.18 -5.93 -13.91
CA ILE A 86 16.32 -5.81 -12.74
C ILE A 86 16.10 -7.23 -12.20
N PRO A 87 16.31 -7.48 -10.89
CA PRO A 87 16.09 -8.80 -10.31
C PRO A 87 14.62 -9.20 -10.40
N GLY A 88 14.36 -10.43 -10.86
CA GLY A 88 13.02 -10.96 -11.06
C GLY A 88 13.08 -12.41 -11.56
N PRO A 89 11.95 -13.12 -11.55
CA PRO A 89 11.88 -14.50 -12.02
C PRO A 89 11.97 -14.59 -13.55
N ASP A 90 12.64 -15.63 -14.05
CA ASP A 90 12.55 -16.00 -15.46
C ASP A 90 11.14 -16.48 -15.80
N VAL A 91 10.49 -15.84 -16.78
CA VAL A 91 9.19 -16.30 -17.30
C VAL A 91 9.42 -17.47 -18.26
N HIS A 92 9.01 -18.66 -17.84
CA HIS A 92 9.17 -19.89 -18.61
C HIS A 92 8.14 -20.01 -19.74
N TYR A 93 6.88 -19.69 -19.47
CA TYR A 93 5.78 -19.90 -20.42
C TYR A 93 4.58 -18.99 -20.13
N VAL A 94 3.91 -18.47 -21.15
CA VAL A 94 2.66 -17.70 -21.01
C VAL A 94 1.52 -18.57 -21.51
N LEU A 95 0.51 -18.78 -20.66
CA LEU A 95 -0.63 -19.65 -20.96
C LEU A 95 -1.38 -19.17 -22.20
N GLN A 96 -1.82 -20.15 -23.00
CA GLN A 96 -2.68 -19.95 -24.15
C GLN A 96 -4.08 -20.51 -23.85
N THR A 97 -5.07 -20.12 -24.67
CA THR A 97 -6.45 -20.58 -24.50
C THR A 97 -6.56 -22.11 -24.55
N GLU A 98 -5.74 -22.78 -25.37
CA GLU A 98 -5.72 -24.24 -25.54
C GLU A 98 -5.16 -24.99 -24.34
N ASP A 99 -4.59 -24.30 -23.35
CA ASP A 99 -4.07 -24.93 -22.14
C ASP A 99 -5.18 -25.30 -21.15
N GLU A 100 -6.39 -24.76 -21.31
CA GLU A 100 -7.53 -24.97 -20.41
C GLU A 100 -7.25 -24.58 -18.93
N LEU A 101 -6.21 -23.76 -18.73
CA LEU A 101 -5.76 -23.26 -17.43
C LEU A 101 -6.08 -21.77 -17.21
N GLY A 102 -6.87 -21.15 -18.08
CA GLY A 102 -7.18 -19.71 -18.05
C GLY A 102 -5.97 -18.82 -18.36
N GLU A 103 -6.08 -17.53 -18.09
CA GLU A 103 -4.99 -16.57 -18.27
C GLU A 103 -3.95 -16.69 -17.17
N GLY A 104 -2.67 -16.70 -17.54
CA GLY A 104 -1.56 -16.77 -16.59
C GLY A 104 -0.21 -17.06 -17.24
N PHE A 105 0.80 -17.27 -16.41
CA PHE A 105 2.14 -17.63 -16.87
C PHE A 105 2.90 -18.46 -15.81
N LEU A 106 3.76 -19.34 -16.30
CA LEU A 106 4.73 -20.10 -15.51
C LEU A 106 6.04 -19.32 -15.42
N MET A 107 6.62 -19.28 -14.23
CA MET A 107 7.87 -18.58 -13.95
C MET A 107 8.78 -19.35 -12.99
N GLN A 108 10.02 -18.91 -12.91
CA GLN A 108 10.98 -19.39 -11.93
C GLN A 108 10.46 -19.24 -10.50
N TRP A 109 10.64 -20.27 -9.69
CA TRP A 109 10.49 -20.14 -8.24
C TRP A 109 11.72 -19.43 -7.66
N LEU A 110 11.49 -18.35 -6.92
CA LEU A 110 12.51 -17.62 -6.20
C LEU A 110 12.22 -17.67 -4.70
N ASP A 111 13.26 -17.88 -3.92
CA ASP A 111 13.19 -17.85 -2.47
C ASP A 111 13.58 -16.46 -1.95
N GLY A 112 12.89 -16.04 -0.88
CA GLY A 112 13.19 -14.81 -0.14
C GLY A 112 12.02 -14.38 0.73
N GLU A 113 12.27 -13.40 1.58
CA GLU A 113 11.26 -12.78 2.44
C GLU A 113 10.53 -11.68 1.66
N THR A 114 9.21 -11.61 1.78
CA THR A 114 8.34 -10.61 1.13
C THR A 114 7.49 -9.83 2.13
N LEU A 115 7.44 -10.27 3.39
CA LEU A 115 6.73 -9.57 4.44
C LEU A 115 7.56 -8.37 4.88
N GLY A 116 7.12 -7.15 4.51
CA GLY A 116 7.86 -5.94 4.82
C GLY A 116 8.17 -5.75 6.31
N GLN A 117 7.29 -6.21 7.21
CA GLN A 117 7.58 -6.23 8.66
C GLN A 117 8.80 -7.12 8.99
N ARG A 118 8.96 -8.27 8.34
CA ARG A 118 10.14 -9.12 8.53
C ARG A 118 11.38 -8.54 7.86
N ILE A 119 11.24 -7.92 6.68
CA ILE A 119 12.34 -7.23 6.01
C ILE A 119 12.94 -6.14 6.93
N VAL A 120 12.08 -5.33 7.58
CA VAL A 120 12.52 -4.25 8.49
C VAL A 120 13.10 -4.77 9.81
N HIS A 121 12.56 -5.85 10.39
CA HIS A 121 12.87 -6.24 11.78
C HIS A 121 13.64 -7.56 11.97
N SER A 122 13.77 -8.41 10.94
CA SER A 122 14.41 -9.73 11.10
C SER A 122 15.94 -9.62 11.24
N GLU A 123 16.55 -10.25 12.24
CA GLU A 123 18.02 -10.32 12.37
C GLU A 123 18.69 -11.02 11.18
N GLU A 124 18.01 -11.99 10.55
CA GLU A 124 18.51 -12.72 9.38
C GLU A 124 18.80 -11.82 8.16
N LEU A 125 18.17 -10.65 8.11
CA LEU A 125 18.28 -9.68 7.02
C LEU A 125 19.03 -8.41 7.46
N ALA A 126 19.64 -8.38 8.65
CA ALA A 126 20.31 -7.19 9.17
C ALA A 126 21.43 -6.69 8.25
N ASP A 127 22.28 -7.59 7.75
CA ASP A 127 23.37 -7.23 6.85
C ASP A 127 22.84 -6.70 5.50
N ALA A 128 21.81 -7.33 4.95
CA ALA A 128 21.19 -6.90 3.70
C ALA A 128 20.55 -5.51 3.85
N ARG A 129 19.84 -5.25 4.96
CA ARG A 129 19.12 -3.99 5.22
C ARG A 129 19.98 -2.75 5.01
N HIS A 130 21.24 -2.77 5.44
CA HIS A 130 22.15 -1.63 5.29
C HIS A 130 22.38 -1.21 3.83
N GLY A 131 22.22 -2.12 2.86
CA GLY A 131 22.38 -1.84 1.43
C GLY A 131 21.07 -1.60 0.67
N LEU A 132 19.92 -1.98 1.26
CA LEU A 132 18.66 -2.07 0.52
C LEU A 132 18.20 -0.74 -0.08
N ALA A 133 18.36 0.39 0.62
CA ALA A 133 17.93 1.69 0.08
C ALA A 133 18.70 2.05 -1.20
N ARG A 134 20.03 1.88 -1.17
CA ARG A 134 20.87 2.08 -2.36
C ARG A 134 20.51 1.10 -3.47
N GLU A 135 20.36 -0.18 -3.14
CA GLU A 135 20.00 -1.23 -4.10
C GLU A 135 18.64 -0.97 -4.77
N CYS A 136 17.64 -0.53 -4.01
CA CYS A 136 16.35 -0.06 -4.54
C CYS A 136 16.53 1.06 -5.56
N GLY A 137 17.40 2.04 -5.23
CA GLY A 137 17.72 3.14 -6.13
C GLY A 137 18.35 2.63 -7.42
N GLU A 138 19.33 1.75 -7.32
CA GLU A 138 20.00 1.16 -8.48
C GLU A 138 19.06 0.34 -9.36
N ILE A 139 18.13 -0.40 -8.76
CA ILE A 139 17.08 -1.14 -9.48
C ILE A 139 16.15 -0.19 -10.22
N LEU A 140 15.61 0.83 -9.52
CA LEU A 140 14.72 1.82 -10.13
C LEU A 140 15.43 2.62 -11.21
N GLY A 141 16.72 2.92 -11.05
CA GLY A 141 17.49 3.63 -12.05
C GLY A 141 17.70 2.82 -13.32
N ARG A 142 17.94 1.50 -13.22
CA ARG A 142 17.94 0.59 -14.37
C ARG A 142 16.56 0.48 -15.00
N LEU A 143 15.51 0.32 -14.19
CA LEU A 143 14.13 0.19 -14.65
C LEU A 143 13.70 1.41 -15.48
N HIS A 144 13.93 2.61 -14.94
CA HIS A 144 13.53 3.86 -15.56
C HIS A 144 14.39 4.23 -16.78
N ALA A 145 15.51 3.54 -16.99
CA ALA A 145 16.37 3.68 -18.16
C ALA A 145 16.06 2.66 -19.28
N LEU A 146 15.10 1.75 -19.08
CA LEU A 146 14.70 0.80 -20.12
C LEU A 146 14.04 1.51 -21.30
N ASP A 147 14.45 1.09 -22.50
CA ASP A 147 13.82 1.51 -23.75
C ASP A 147 12.50 0.76 -23.94
N ILE A 148 11.38 1.48 -23.79
CA ILE A 148 10.01 0.93 -23.86
C ILE A 148 9.72 0.35 -25.25
N ASP A 149 10.16 1.04 -26.31
CA ASP A 149 9.89 0.65 -27.69
C ASP A 149 10.72 -0.59 -28.07
N ALA A 150 12.01 -0.58 -27.74
CA ALA A 150 12.91 -1.70 -28.03
C ALA A 150 12.51 -2.99 -27.31
N ASN A 151 11.79 -2.88 -26.18
CA ASN A 151 11.25 -4.02 -25.44
C ASN A 151 9.80 -4.38 -25.83
N GLY A 152 9.19 -3.68 -26.81
CA GLY A 152 7.84 -3.95 -27.29
C GLY A 152 6.74 -3.66 -26.26
N LEU A 153 6.99 -2.72 -25.34
CA LEU A 153 6.07 -2.39 -24.24
C LEU A 153 5.16 -1.19 -24.55
N ALA A 154 5.45 -0.40 -25.59
CA ALA A 154 4.79 0.87 -25.87
C ALA A 154 3.27 0.76 -26.03
N ASP A 155 2.80 -0.27 -26.73
CA ASP A 155 1.37 -0.51 -26.97
C ASP A 155 0.69 -1.32 -25.86
N LEU A 156 1.45 -1.83 -24.89
CA LEU A 156 0.94 -2.68 -23.81
C LEU A 156 0.62 -1.91 -22.53
N LEU A 157 1.20 -0.72 -22.37
CA LEU A 157 1.15 0.04 -21.13
C LEU A 157 0.34 1.32 -21.28
N PRO A 158 -0.47 1.68 -20.27
CA PRO A 158 -1.10 2.99 -20.26
C PRO A 158 -0.03 4.08 -20.08
N VAL A 159 -0.21 5.21 -20.75
CA VAL A 159 0.58 6.43 -20.51
C VAL A 159 -0.20 7.31 -19.53
N VAL A 160 0.43 7.68 -18.42
CA VAL A 160 -0.23 8.41 -17.35
C VAL A 160 0.62 9.60 -16.88
N GLU A 161 0.10 10.80 -17.14
CA GLU A 161 0.69 12.05 -16.67
C GLU A 161 0.37 12.31 -15.19
N PRO A 162 1.23 13.03 -14.44
CA PRO A 162 0.99 13.34 -13.03
C PRO A 162 -0.35 14.06 -12.81
N ALA A 163 -0.72 15.01 -13.68
CA ALA A 163 -1.98 15.75 -13.59
C ALA A 163 -3.20 14.82 -13.72
N LYS A 164 -3.11 13.83 -14.62
CA LYS A 164 -4.15 12.82 -14.81
C LYS A 164 -4.31 11.94 -13.57
N LEU A 165 -3.21 11.47 -12.98
CA LEU A 165 -3.24 10.68 -11.73
C LEU A 165 -3.89 11.44 -10.57
N VAL A 166 -3.51 12.71 -10.38
CA VAL A 166 -4.10 13.57 -9.34
C VAL A 166 -5.60 13.76 -9.59
N HIS A 167 -5.99 14.03 -10.84
CA HIS A 167 -7.40 14.23 -11.21
C HIS A 167 -8.26 12.98 -11.05
N GLU A 168 -7.79 11.82 -11.51
CA GLU A 168 -8.52 10.56 -11.43
C GLU A 168 -8.65 10.07 -9.99
N THR A 169 -7.59 10.16 -9.19
CA THR A 169 -7.64 9.85 -7.75
C THR A 169 -8.61 10.77 -7.02
N TRP A 170 -8.64 12.05 -7.37
CA TRP A 170 -9.60 13.01 -6.84
C TRP A 170 -11.05 12.70 -7.23
N ALA A 171 -11.29 12.32 -8.49
CA ALA A 171 -12.62 11.93 -8.95
C ALA A 171 -13.16 10.73 -8.16
N LEU A 172 -12.32 9.71 -7.95
CA LEU A 172 -12.66 8.55 -7.12
C LEU A 172 -13.00 8.93 -5.67
N TYR A 173 -12.25 9.85 -5.05
CA TYR A 173 -12.56 10.34 -3.71
C TYR A 173 -13.90 11.09 -3.66
N ARG A 174 -14.19 11.95 -4.65
CA ARG A 174 -15.44 12.71 -4.69
C ARG A 174 -16.66 11.79 -4.75
N ASP A 175 -16.55 10.67 -5.45
CA ASP A 175 -17.63 9.68 -5.58
C ASP A 175 -17.96 8.96 -4.26
N LEU A 176 -17.05 8.97 -3.27
CA LEU A 176 -17.30 8.41 -1.94
C LEU A 176 -18.20 9.30 -1.05
N ASP A 177 -18.41 10.57 -1.42
CA ASP A 177 -19.24 11.57 -0.70
C ASP A 177 -18.98 11.66 0.82
N VAL A 178 -17.71 11.54 1.23
CA VAL A 178 -17.26 11.71 2.61
C VAL A 178 -16.60 13.08 2.83
N PRO A 179 -16.90 13.81 3.92
CA PRO A 179 -16.30 15.12 4.17
C PRO A 179 -14.98 14.98 4.94
N VAL A 180 -13.87 14.79 4.22
CA VAL A 180 -12.52 14.67 4.82
C VAL A 180 -11.64 15.87 4.41
N PRO A 181 -11.70 17.02 5.13
CA PRO A 181 -11.05 18.26 4.72
C PRO A 181 -9.55 18.15 4.39
N MET A 182 -8.80 17.26 5.06
CA MET A 182 -7.37 17.09 4.79
C MET A 182 -7.09 16.48 3.41
N ILE A 183 -7.98 15.61 2.91
CA ILE A 183 -7.85 15.03 1.57
C ILE A 183 -8.11 16.10 0.51
N ASP A 184 -9.12 16.96 0.70
CA ASP A 184 -9.39 18.12 -0.15
C ASP A 184 -8.21 19.13 -0.16
N TYR A 185 -7.60 19.38 1.01
CA TYR A 185 -6.40 20.20 1.13
C TYR A 185 -5.21 19.61 0.36
N ALA A 186 -4.93 18.31 0.55
CA ALA A 186 -3.83 17.62 -0.12
C ALA A 186 -4.02 17.59 -1.64
N TRP A 187 -5.24 17.33 -2.12
CA TRP A 187 -5.56 17.41 -3.55
C TRP A 187 -5.27 18.80 -4.12
N ARG A 188 -5.69 19.87 -3.43
CA ARG A 188 -5.41 21.23 -3.89
C ARG A 188 -3.94 21.55 -3.94
N TRP A 189 -3.20 21.14 -2.92
CA TRP A 189 -1.74 21.29 -2.94
C TRP A 189 -1.13 20.52 -4.13
N LEU A 190 -1.54 19.28 -4.39
CA LEU A 190 -1.06 18.48 -5.52
C LEU A 190 -1.39 19.12 -6.87
N ARG A 191 -2.61 19.63 -7.04
CA ARG A 191 -3.05 20.35 -8.25
C ARG A 191 -2.18 21.59 -8.50
N ASP A 192 -1.89 22.34 -7.45
CA ASP A 192 -1.17 23.61 -7.52
C ASP A 192 0.37 23.43 -7.61
N ASN A 193 0.90 22.21 -7.36
CA ASN A 193 2.33 21.90 -7.33
C ASN A 193 2.71 20.75 -8.30
N LEU A 194 1.99 20.59 -9.41
CA LEU A 194 2.32 19.57 -10.42
C LEU A 194 3.77 19.71 -10.92
N PRO A 195 4.50 18.61 -11.16
CA PRO A 195 5.84 18.65 -11.74
C PRO A 195 5.83 19.35 -13.10
N GLU A 196 6.75 20.29 -13.32
CA GLU A 196 6.80 21.07 -14.57
C GLU A 196 7.32 20.27 -15.78
N ASN A 197 8.29 19.37 -15.54
CA ASN A 197 8.96 18.59 -16.59
C ASN A 197 8.98 17.10 -16.24
N PRO A 198 7.81 16.43 -16.15
CA PRO A 198 7.77 15.01 -15.84
C PRO A 198 8.45 14.22 -16.95
N ARG A 199 9.23 13.21 -16.56
CA ARG A 199 9.80 12.24 -17.50
C ARG A 199 8.74 11.19 -17.85
N SER A 200 8.96 10.48 -18.96
CA SER A 200 8.08 9.41 -19.43
C SER A 200 8.92 8.15 -19.55
N THR A 201 8.91 7.34 -18.50
CA THR A 201 9.68 6.09 -18.41
C THR A 201 8.75 4.95 -18.01
N LEU A 202 9.24 3.71 -18.09
CA LEU A 202 8.55 2.62 -17.42
C LEU A 202 8.55 2.89 -15.91
N VAL A 203 7.38 2.78 -15.28
CA VAL A 203 7.16 2.95 -13.83
C VAL A 203 6.51 1.66 -13.33
N HIS A 204 7.02 1.11 -12.23
CA HIS A 204 6.46 -0.07 -11.59
C HIS A 204 5.08 0.21 -10.99
N GLY A 205 4.89 1.37 -10.37
CA GLY A 205 3.60 1.87 -9.89
C GLY A 205 3.27 1.48 -8.45
N ASP A 206 3.73 0.32 -8.00
CA ASP A 206 3.67 -0.14 -6.59
C ASP A 206 5.03 -0.58 -6.05
N PHE A 207 6.11 0.17 -6.33
CA PHE A 207 7.45 -0.17 -5.81
C PHE A 207 7.56 0.10 -4.30
N ARG A 208 7.36 -0.92 -3.47
CA ARG A 208 7.42 -0.84 -2.01
C ARG A 208 7.97 -2.12 -1.41
N ASN A 209 8.37 -2.04 -0.15
CA ASN A 209 8.96 -3.14 0.63
C ASN A 209 8.17 -4.47 0.54
N GLY A 210 6.83 -4.43 0.58
CA GLY A 210 6.00 -5.64 0.46
C GLY A 210 5.97 -6.29 -0.94
N ASN A 211 6.57 -5.66 -1.95
CA ASN A 211 6.70 -6.16 -3.31
C ASN A 211 8.18 -6.43 -3.68
N LEU A 212 9.07 -6.39 -2.68
CA LEU A 212 10.46 -6.81 -2.82
C LEU A 212 10.62 -8.20 -2.20
N MET A 213 11.34 -9.07 -2.89
CA MET A 213 11.79 -10.34 -2.33
C MET A 213 13.24 -10.20 -1.89
N VAL A 214 13.48 -10.29 -0.58
CA VAL A 214 14.79 -10.01 0.02
C VAL A 214 15.40 -11.28 0.59
N THR A 215 16.69 -11.45 0.36
CA THR A 215 17.54 -12.51 0.92
C THR A 215 18.66 -11.88 1.75
N PRO A 216 19.44 -12.67 2.51
CA PRO A 216 20.64 -12.15 3.16
C PRO A 216 21.67 -11.53 2.19
N GLN A 217 21.54 -11.77 0.88
CA GLN A 217 22.41 -11.24 -0.16
C GLN A 217 21.89 -9.93 -0.80
N GLY A 218 20.68 -9.49 -0.49
CA GLY A 218 20.03 -8.33 -1.12
C GLY A 218 18.70 -8.68 -1.79
N ILE A 219 18.27 -7.86 -2.75
CA ILE A 219 16.99 -7.98 -3.45
C ILE A 219 17.11 -9.05 -4.54
N ASN A 220 16.34 -10.13 -4.39
CA ASN A 220 16.29 -11.25 -5.32
C ASN A 220 15.18 -11.10 -6.38
N ALA A 221 14.12 -10.33 -6.08
CA ALA A 221 13.09 -10.00 -7.07
C ALA A 221 12.33 -8.70 -6.75
N VAL A 222 11.91 -8.01 -7.80
CA VAL A 222 10.81 -7.03 -7.77
C VAL A 222 9.55 -7.71 -8.29
N LEU A 223 8.49 -7.70 -7.48
CA LEU A 223 7.24 -8.42 -7.71
C LEU A 223 6.10 -7.46 -7.98
N ASP A 224 5.01 -8.01 -8.54
CA ASP A 224 3.70 -7.36 -8.63
C ASP A 224 3.66 -6.10 -9.51
N TRP A 225 3.70 -6.34 -10.82
CA TRP A 225 3.75 -5.29 -11.84
C TRP A 225 2.36 -4.82 -12.31
N GLU A 226 1.29 -5.14 -11.57
CA GLU A 226 -0.08 -4.91 -12.03
C GLU A 226 -0.45 -3.43 -12.26
N LEU A 227 0.28 -2.51 -11.62
CA LEU A 227 0.13 -1.05 -11.76
C LEU A 227 1.19 -0.42 -12.67
N ALA A 228 1.94 -1.23 -13.42
CA ALA A 228 2.98 -0.73 -14.29
C ALA A 228 2.40 0.11 -15.44
N HIS A 229 3.06 1.22 -15.73
CA HIS A 229 2.62 2.19 -16.71
C HIS A 229 3.81 3.02 -17.21
N VAL A 230 3.58 3.80 -18.25
CA VAL A 230 4.53 4.82 -18.68
C VAL A 230 4.19 6.14 -17.99
N GLY A 231 5.13 6.71 -17.25
CA GLY A 231 4.88 7.89 -16.42
C GLY A 231 6.14 8.49 -15.80
N ASP A 232 5.95 9.33 -14.79
CA ASP A 232 7.04 9.97 -14.07
C ASP A 232 7.76 8.97 -13.15
N PRO A 233 9.07 8.69 -13.36
CA PRO A 233 9.87 7.77 -12.55
C PRO A 233 9.95 8.14 -11.07
N VAL A 234 9.78 9.42 -10.72
CA VAL A 234 9.89 9.84 -9.31
C VAL A 234 8.72 9.30 -8.48
N ARG A 235 7.63 8.86 -9.13
CA ARG A 235 6.52 8.16 -8.48
C ARG A 235 6.99 6.94 -7.68
N ASP A 236 7.81 6.07 -8.24
CA ASP A 236 8.26 4.86 -7.55
C ASP A 236 9.18 5.18 -6.37
N LEU A 237 10.06 6.18 -6.53
CA LEU A 237 10.94 6.65 -5.46
C LEU A 237 10.13 7.24 -4.30
N GLY A 238 9.17 8.12 -4.61
CA GLY A 238 8.31 8.76 -3.62
C GLY A 238 7.39 7.76 -2.94
N TRP A 239 6.87 6.78 -3.69
CA TRP A 239 6.02 5.71 -3.15
C TRP A 239 6.75 4.88 -2.12
N LEU A 240 7.99 4.44 -2.39
CA LEU A 240 8.81 3.71 -1.42
C LEU A 240 9.08 4.51 -0.12
N CYS A 241 9.07 5.84 -0.21
CA CYS A 241 9.27 6.74 0.93
C CYS A 241 8.02 7.00 1.79
N VAL A 242 6.83 6.54 1.36
CA VAL A 242 5.60 6.69 2.14
C VAL A 242 5.70 5.93 3.46
N ASN A 243 5.26 6.56 4.55
CA ASN A 243 5.43 6.08 5.92
C ASN A 243 4.73 4.72 6.18
N SER A 244 3.64 4.45 5.46
CA SER A 244 2.95 3.15 5.48
C SER A 244 3.87 1.95 5.18
N TRP A 245 4.99 2.15 4.48
CA TRP A 245 5.95 1.09 4.12
C TRP A 245 7.15 1.00 5.05
N ARG A 246 7.19 1.79 6.12
CA ARG A 246 8.29 1.80 7.10
C ARG A 246 8.13 0.77 8.21
N PHE A 247 6.96 0.11 8.30
CA PHE A 247 6.65 -0.94 9.28
C PHE A 247 7.05 -0.61 10.73
N GLY A 248 6.88 0.65 11.12
CA GLY A 248 7.19 1.09 12.47
C GLY A 248 8.63 1.55 12.70
N ASN A 249 9.42 1.77 11.65
CA ASN A 249 10.74 2.40 11.74
C ASN A 249 10.75 3.77 11.05
N ALA A 250 10.26 4.80 11.74
CA ALA A 250 10.07 6.12 11.15
C ALA A 250 11.38 6.87 10.85
N ALA A 251 12.46 6.54 11.57
CA ALA A 251 13.76 7.18 11.42
C ALA A 251 14.38 6.92 10.03
N LEU A 252 14.02 5.81 9.38
CA LEU A 252 14.52 5.43 8.07
C LEU A 252 13.44 5.65 7.01
N PRO A 253 13.49 6.76 6.25
CA PRO A 253 12.41 7.17 5.36
C PRO A 253 12.17 6.22 4.17
N VAL A 254 13.18 5.47 3.74
CA VAL A 254 13.10 4.54 2.60
C VAL A 254 12.70 3.16 3.11
N GLY A 255 11.43 2.78 2.95
CA GLY A 255 10.92 1.45 3.30
C GLY A 255 11.13 1.00 4.76
N GLY A 256 11.56 1.89 5.66
CA GLY A 256 11.94 1.57 7.04
C GLY A 256 13.34 0.96 7.19
N PHE A 257 14.18 1.00 6.14
CA PHE A 257 15.50 0.34 6.14
C PHE A 257 16.66 1.21 5.62
N GLY A 258 16.44 2.41 5.10
CA GLY A 258 17.55 3.33 4.79
C GLY A 258 17.16 4.78 4.55
N GLU A 259 18.15 5.58 4.21
CA GLU A 259 18.05 7.03 4.06
C GLU A 259 17.75 7.45 2.62
N ILE A 260 17.09 8.60 2.44
CA ILE A 260 16.76 9.10 1.09
C ILE A 260 18.03 9.35 0.27
N ASP A 261 19.12 9.85 0.89
CA ASP A 261 20.35 10.11 0.14
C ASP A 261 20.97 8.83 -0.42
N GLU A 262 20.82 7.69 0.26
CA GLU A 262 21.29 6.38 -0.23
C GLU A 262 20.46 5.93 -1.43
N LEU A 263 19.13 6.08 -1.36
CA LEU A 263 18.21 5.80 -2.47
C LEU A 263 18.54 6.65 -3.70
N LEU A 264 18.66 7.96 -3.52
CA LEU A 264 18.95 8.88 -4.62
C LEU A 264 20.34 8.67 -5.21
N ALA A 265 21.34 8.35 -4.38
CA ALA A 265 22.68 8.00 -4.86
C ALA A 265 22.69 6.70 -5.68
N GLY A 266 21.94 5.68 -5.26
CA GLY A 266 21.74 4.45 -6.03
C GLY A 266 21.08 4.73 -7.38
N TYR A 267 19.99 5.51 -7.36
CA TYR A 267 19.24 5.90 -8.55
C TYR A 267 20.09 6.66 -9.57
N ALA A 268 20.84 7.66 -9.12
CA ALA A 268 21.72 8.44 -9.99
C ALA A 268 22.85 7.60 -10.60
N SER A 269 23.33 6.58 -9.89
CA SER A 269 24.46 5.76 -10.35
C SER A 269 24.14 4.86 -11.55
N THR A 270 22.86 4.57 -11.78
CA THR A 270 22.39 3.67 -12.86
C THR A 270 21.55 4.38 -13.91
N SER A 271 20.75 5.37 -13.53
CA SER A 271 19.96 6.17 -14.48
C SER A 271 20.72 7.33 -15.12
N GLY A 272 21.79 7.82 -14.46
CA GLY A 272 22.45 9.07 -14.81
C GLY A 272 21.62 10.33 -14.53
N ALA A 273 20.43 10.20 -13.94
CA ALA A 273 19.53 11.30 -13.63
C ALA A 273 19.56 11.65 -12.12
N THR A 274 19.39 12.93 -11.82
CA THR A 274 19.23 13.42 -10.44
C THR A 274 17.76 13.69 -10.16
N VAL A 275 17.33 13.49 -8.90
CA VAL A 275 15.98 13.80 -8.43
C VAL A 275 16.10 14.78 -7.28
N THR A 276 15.33 15.87 -7.32
CA THR A 276 15.32 16.87 -6.26
C THR A 276 14.45 16.41 -5.08
N ARG A 277 14.67 17.02 -3.91
CA ARG A 277 13.82 16.77 -2.73
C ARG A 277 12.39 17.27 -2.92
N GLU A 278 12.19 18.27 -3.78
CA GLU A 278 10.88 18.83 -4.11
C GLU A 278 10.07 17.86 -4.97
N GLU A 279 10.69 17.31 -6.03
CA GLU A 279 10.08 16.26 -6.87
C GLU A 279 9.70 15.03 -6.02
N LEU A 280 10.61 14.60 -5.13
CA LEU A 280 10.34 13.47 -4.25
C LEU A 280 9.23 13.78 -3.24
N THR A 281 9.17 15.00 -2.70
CA THR A 281 8.11 15.41 -1.77
C THR A 281 6.75 15.41 -2.45
N PHE A 282 6.64 15.90 -3.70
CA PHE A 282 5.40 15.82 -4.47
C PHE A 282 4.87 14.39 -4.55
N TRP A 283 5.73 13.44 -4.90
CA TRP A 283 5.33 12.03 -5.04
C TRP A 283 5.09 11.32 -3.70
N GLN A 284 5.74 11.75 -2.61
CA GLN A 284 5.39 11.29 -1.25
C GLN A 284 3.99 11.77 -0.84
N VAL A 285 3.67 13.04 -1.11
CA VAL A 285 2.33 13.61 -0.83
C VAL A 285 1.28 12.90 -1.68
N PHE A 286 1.55 12.69 -2.98
CA PHE A 286 0.65 11.94 -3.84
C PHE A 286 0.45 10.51 -3.34
N GLY A 287 1.53 9.82 -2.95
CA GLY A 287 1.46 8.48 -2.38
C GLY A 287 0.57 8.42 -1.13
N SER A 288 0.78 9.30 -0.16
CA SER A 288 -0.06 9.38 1.04
C SER A 288 -1.51 9.75 0.70
N PHE A 289 -1.76 10.68 -0.23
CA PHE A 289 -3.10 11.01 -0.72
C PHE A 289 -3.80 9.81 -1.38
N TRP A 290 -3.09 9.09 -2.26
CA TRP A 290 -3.60 7.91 -2.95
C TRP A 290 -3.91 6.77 -1.96
N TRP A 291 -3.04 6.55 -0.97
CA TRP A 291 -3.26 5.54 0.07
C TRP A 291 -4.42 5.91 1.01
N ALA A 292 -4.59 7.20 1.34
CA ALA A 292 -5.75 7.68 2.08
C ALA A 292 -7.06 7.40 1.32
N MET A 293 -7.05 7.55 0.00
CA MET A 293 -8.19 7.25 -0.88
C MET A 293 -8.45 5.74 -0.97
N ALA A 294 -7.42 4.92 -1.22
CA ALA A 294 -7.52 3.46 -1.34
C ALA A 294 -8.09 2.81 -0.05
N THR A 295 -7.68 3.31 1.12
CA THR A 295 -8.23 2.87 2.41
C THR A 295 -9.72 3.22 2.54
N LEU A 296 -10.15 4.42 2.14
CA LEU A 296 -11.56 4.78 2.13
C LEU A 296 -12.40 3.94 1.17
N GLN A 297 -11.87 3.61 -0.03
CA GLN A 297 -12.54 2.70 -0.97
C GLN A 297 -12.73 1.30 -0.37
N MET A 298 -11.73 0.78 0.38
CA MET A 298 -11.89 -0.48 1.11
C MET A 298 -13.00 -0.38 2.16
N ALA A 299 -13.12 0.74 2.87
CA ALA A 299 -14.22 0.97 3.81
C ALA A 299 -15.59 0.99 3.10
N ASP A 300 -15.67 1.66 1.95
CA ASP A 300 -16.90 1.80 1.19
C ASP A 300 -17.37 0.49 0.55
N SER A 301 -16.45 -0.29 -0.03
CA SER A 301 -16.76 -1.62 -0.55
C SER A 301 -17.29 -2.59 0.52
N TRP A 302 -16.88 -2.41 1.78
CA TRP A 302 -17.46 -3.13 2.91
C TRP A 302 -18.87 -2.61 3.23
N ARG A 303 -19.03 -1.28 3.29
CA ARG A 303 -20.31 -0.62 3.61
C ARG A 303 -21.41 -0.92 2.59
N SER A 304 -21.06 -0.96 1.31
CA SER A 304 -21.96 -1.32 0.20
C SER A 304 -22.25 -2.82 0.12
N GLY A 305 -21.52 -3.65 0.88
CA GLY A 305 -21.60 -5.10 0.83
C GLY A 305 -20.89 -5.73 -0.38
N ALA A 306 -20.21 -4.94 -1.22
CA ALA A 306 -19.48 -5.42 -2.38
C ALA A 306 -18.30 -6.35 -2.01
N THR A 307 -17.66 -6.12 -0.86
CA THR A 307 -16.69 -7.06 -0.30
C THR A 307 -16.85 -7.19 1.21
N PRO A 308 -17.60 -8.19 1.69
CA PRO A 308 -17.74 -8.45 3.11
C PRO A 308 -16.44 -9.04 3.66
N SER A 309 -15.73 -8.28 4.49
CA SER A 309 -14.55 -8.73 5.24
C SER A 309 -14.49 -8.02 6.58
N LEU A 310 -13.90 -8.67 7.59
CA LEU A 310 -13.62 -8.07 8.89
C LEU A 310 -12.53 -6.99 8.81
N GLU A 311 -11.57 -7.13 7.89
CA GLU A 311 -10.39 -6.27 7.82
C GLU A 311 -10.69 -4.96 7.12
N ARG A 312 -11.51 -4.96 6.06
CA ARG A 312 -11.82 -3.78 5.25
C ARG A 312 -12.23 -2.54 6.04
N PRO A 313 -13.17 -2.60 7.02
CA PRO A 313 -13.51 -1.42 7.81
C PRO A 313 -12.35 -0.96 8.71
N VAL A 314 -11.52 -1.89 9.22
CA VAL A 314 -10.33 -1.56 10.02
C VAL A 314 -9.25 -0.90 9.15
N ILE A 315 -9.05 -1.39 7.93
CA ILE A 315 -8.16 -0.78 6.93
C ILE A 315 -8.67 0.60 6.54
N GLY A 316 -9.99 0.79 6.43
CA GLY A 316 -10.61 2.09 6.21
C GLY A 316 -10.19 3.17 7.21
N ARG A 317 -10.05 2.78 8.48
CA ARG A 317 -9.56 3.69 9.54
C ARG A 317 -8.09 4.06 9.40
N ARG A 318 -7.31 3.36 8.56
CA ARG A 318 -5.93 3.74 8.23
C ARG A 318 -5.85 4.96 7.31
N SER A 319 -6.97 5.46 6.79
CA SER A 319 -6.99 6.75 6.08
C SER A 319 -6.42 7.88 6.94
N SER A 320 -6.61 7.85 8.26
CA SER A 320 -6.04 8.86 9.17
C SER A 320 -4.51 8.77 9.28
N GLU A 321 -3.90 7.60 9.09
CA GLU A 321 -2.43 7.45 9.00
C GLU A 321 -1.90 8.26 7.82
N ALA A 322 -2.48 8.01 6.64
CA ALA A 322 -2.08 8.63 5.39
C ALA A 322 -2.40 10.13 5.33
N GLN A 323 -3.51 10.56 5.94
CA GLN A 323 -3.80 11.98 6.15
C GLN A 323 -2.75 12.64 7.05
N MET A 324 -2.29 11.96 8.11
CA MET A 324 -1.26 12.50 9.00
C MET A 324 0.09 12.61 8.29
N ASP A 325 0.41 11.67 7.39
CA ASP A 325 1.59 11.79 6.54
C ASP A 325 1.52 13.04 5.65
N CYS A 326 0.38 13.30 5.00
CA CYS A 326 0.18 14.55 4.26
C CYS A 326 0.32 15.77 5.17
N VAL A 327 -0.24 15.74 6.38
CA VAL A 327 -0.09 16.82 7.38
C VAL A 327 1.39 17.06 7.69
N ASN A 328 2.17 16.01 7.92
CA ASN A 328 3.60 16.13 8.25
C ASN A 328 4.46 16.61 7.08
N LEU A 329 4.05 16.32 5.85
CA LEU A 329 4.73 16.79 4.64
C LEU A 329 4.38 18.25 4.30
N LEU A 330 3.14 18.68 4.56
CA LEU A 330 2.60 19.95 4.04
C LEU A 330 2.42 21.05 5.08
N ILE A 331 2.11 20.70 6.32
CA ILE A 331 1.60 21.65 7.32
C ILE A 331 2.54 21.65 8.53
N PRO A 332 3.33 22.68 8.81
CA PRO A 332 4.15 22.71 10.02
C PRO A 332 3.31 22.90 11.29
N GLY A 333 3.91 22.65 12.45
CA GLY A 333 3.35 22.98 13.76
C GLY A 333 2.98 21.76 14.63
N ASP A 334 2.47 22.08 15.82
CA ASP A 334 2.15 21.09 16.87
C ASP A 334 0.65 20.79 16.94
N TYR A 335 0.30 19.83 17.79
CA TYR A 335 -1.08 19.50 18.18
C TYR A 335 -1.11 19.07 19.65
N SER A 336 -2.30 19.02 20.23
CA SER A 336 -2.52 18.56 21.60
C SER A 336 -3.51 17.40 21.60
N LEU A 337 -3.08 16.23 22.08
CA LEU A 337 -3.97 15.08 22.18
C LEU A 337 -4.78 15.12 23.50
N PRO A 338 -5.99 14.54 23.53
CA PRO A 338 -6.75 14.38 24.76
C PRO A 338 -5.91 13.71 25.85
N ALA A 339 -6.12 14.12 27.10
CA ALA A 339 -5.42 13.52 28.23
C ALA A 339 -5.70 12.01 28.27
N ARG A 340 -4.64 11.22 28.42
CA ARG A 340 -4.73 9.77 28.40
C ARG A 340 -5.61 9.29 29.57
N GLN A 341 -6.74 8.67 29.25
CA GLN A 341 -7.63 8.06 30.24
C GLN A 341 -7.14 6.63 30.53
N ASP A 342 -6.11 6.51 31.37
CA ASP A 342 -5.50 5.21 31.71
C ASP A 342 -6.37 4.35 32.63
N ASN A 343 -7.21 4.98 33.45
CA ASN A 343 -8.09 4.26 34.36
C ASN A 343 -9.49 4.11 33.77
N LEU A 344 -9.63 3.12 32.89
CA LEU A 344 -10.95 2.61 32.51
C LEU A 344 -11.79 2.17 33.73
N ALA A 345 -11.14 1.85 34.86
CA ALA A 345 -11.73 1.24 36.05
C ALA A 345 -11.93 2.19 37.26
N ALA A 346 -11.97 3.51 37.06
CA ALA A 346 -12.06 4.47 38.18
C ALA A 346 -13.50 4.74 38.70
N GLY A 347 -14.50 4.02 38.20
CA GLY A 347 -15.90 4.21 38.58
C GLY A 347 -16.34 3.37 39.78
N SER A 348 -17.28 3.88 40.58
CA SER A 348 -18.05 3.09 41.56
C SER A 348 -19.28 2.39 40.94
N GLN A 349 -19.37 2.39 39.61
CA GLN A 349 -20.52 1.95 38.83
C GLN A 349 -20.27 0.59 38.18
N LEU A 350 -21.29 0.04 37.50
CA LEU A 350 -21.14 -1.15 36.66
C LEU A 350 -20.07 -0.92 35.57
N PRO A 351 -19.42 -1.98 35.05
CA PRO A 351 -18.41 -1.84 34.01
C PRO A 351 -18.91 -1.05 32.80
N MET A 352 -18.17 0.00 32.44
CA MET A 352 -18.46 0.87 31.31
C MET A 352 -18.28 0.12 29.99
N PRO A 353 -18.94 0.53 28.89
CA PRO A 353 -18.76 -0.10 27.57
C PRO A 353 -17.30 -0.22 27.15
N ALA A 354 -16.47 0.79 27.42
CA ALA A 354 -15.03 0.76 27.14
C ALA A 354 -14.27 -0.31 27.95
N GLU A 355 -14.69 -0.60 29.19
CA GLU A 355 -14.12 -1.69 30.01
C GLU A 355 -14.48 -3.06 29.44
N LEU A 356 -15.73 -3.25 29.02
CA LEU A 356 -16.19 -4.49 28.40
C LEU A 356 -15.40 -4.81 27.12
N LEU A 357 -15.19 -3.81 26.27
CA LEU A 357 -14.37 -3.96 25.06
C LEU A 357 -12.91 -4.32 25.38
N SER A 358 -12.36 -3.77 26.48
CA SER A 358 -10.99 -4.08 26.92
C SER A 358 -10.81 -5.57 27.21
N GLY A 359 -11.75 -6.15 27.98
CA GLY A 359 -11.71 -7.56 28.35
C GLY A 359 -11.77 -8.49 27.13
N VAL A 360 -12.71 -8.23 26.21
CA VAL A 360 -12.85 -9.02 24.97
C VAL A 360 -11.60 -8.88 24.10
N ARG A 361 -11.06 -7.67 23.96
CA ARG A 361 -9.84 -7.42 23.18
C ARG A 361 -8.65 -8.23 23.70
N SER A 362 -8.39 -8.19 25.01
CA SER A 362 -7.29 -8.95 25.61
C SER A 362 -7.49 -10.45 25.45
N PHE A 363 -8.70 -10.96 25.67
CA PHE A 363 -9.01 -12.38 25.43
C PHE A 363 -8.72 -12.80 23.98
N LEU A 364 -9.21 -12.03 23.00
CA LEU A 364 -8.98 -12.33 21.58
C LEU A 364 -7.49 -12.31 21.21
N ARG A 365 -6.74 -11.33 21.69
CA ARG A 365 -5.34 -11.14 21.31
C ARG A 365 -4.39 -12.09 22.02
N GLU A 366 -4.57 -12.30 23.32
CA GLU A 366 -3.61 -12.99 24.18
C GLU A 366 -3.91 -14.49 24.27
N GLN A 367 -5.18 -14.91 24.14
CA GLN A 367 -5.59 -16.30 24.28
C GLN A 367 -6.08 -16.92 22.97
N VAL A 368 -7.03 -16.29 22.27
CA VAL A 368 -7.64 -16.89 21.08
C VAL A 368 -6.66 -16.90 19.91
N ALA A 369 -6.03 -15.76 19.61
CA ALA A 369 -5.15 -15.62 18.45
C ALA A 369 -3.89 -16.50 18.50
N THR A 370 -3.47 -16.95 19.68
CA THR A 370 -2.27 -17.78 19.89
C THR A 370 -2.56 -19.28 19.78
N GLN A 371 -3.83 -19.69 19.88
CA GLN A 371 -4.26 -21.08 19.81
C GLN A 371 -4.84 -21.48 18.45
N LEU A 372 -5.20 -20.50 17.62
CA LEU A 372 -5.77 -20.72 16.30
C LEU A 372 -4.70 -20.94 15.22
N PRO A 373 -5.07 -21.60 14.09
CA PRO A 373 -4.26 -21.60 12.88
C PRO A 373 -3.87 -20.19 12.44
N ALA A 374 -2.77 -20.05 11.70
CA ALA A 374 -2.17 -18.75 11.39
C ALA A 374 -3.16 -17.71 10.82
N HIS A 375 -4.01 -18.12 9.87
CA HIS A 375 -5.03 -17.27 9.25
C HIS A 375 -6.10 -16.81 10.27
N ASP A 376 -6.71 -17.73 11.00
CA ASP A 376 -7.78 -17.40 11.94
C ASP A 376 -7.24 -16.64 13.16
N GLY A 377 -6.01 -16.95 13.58
CA GLY A 377 -5.29 -16.19 14.59
C GLY A 377 -4.98 -14.75 14.13
N PHE A 378 -4.72 -14.55 12.84
CA PHE A 378 -4.61 -13.21 12.26
C PHE A 378 -5.96 -12.47 12.30
N LEU A 379 -7.05 -13.09 11.87
CA LEU A 379 -8.38 -12.47 11.95
C LEU A 379 -8.79 -12.14 13.39
N ALA A 380 -8.43 -12.98 14.37
CA ALA A 380 -8.65 -12.68 15.79
C ALA A 380 -7.87 -11.43 16.26
N ARG A 381 -6.64 -11.22 15.75
CA ARG A 381 -5.87 -9.97 16.01
C ARG A 381 -6.52 -8.76 15.35
N VAL A 382 -7.07 -8.90 14.14
CA VAL A 382 -7.82 -7.84 13.46
C VAL A 382 -9.08 -7.47 14.24
N ALA A 383 -9.84 -8.46 14.72
CA ALA A 383 -11.01 -8.24 15.59
C ALA A 383 -10.62 -7.48 16.87
N ALA A 384 -9.55 -7.90 17.54
CA ALA A 384 -9.03 -7.22 18.71
C ALA A 384 -8.63 -5.76 18.41
N ASN A 385 -8.02 -5.50 17.24
CA ASN A 385 -7.70 -4.14 16.83
C ASN A 385 -8.96 -3.29 16.62
N SER A 386 -9.98 -3.83 15.95
CA SER A 386 -11.28 -3.15 15.75
C SER A 386 -11.93 -2.76 17.08
N LEU A 387 -11.92 -3.66 18.08
CA LEU A 387 -12.44 -3.35 19.42
C LEU A 387 -11.61 -2.27 20.12
N GLY A 388 -10.30 -2.23 19.87
CA GLY A 388 -9.43 -1.17 20.36
C GLY A 388 -9.77 0.21 19.79
N ILE A 389 -10.10 0.28 18.50
CA ILE A 389 -10.57 1.53 17.84
C ILE A 389 -11.89 1.95 18.47
N ALA A 390 -12.87 1.04 18.55
CA ALA A 390 -14.18 1.33 19.15
C ALA A 390 -14.07 1.78 20.62
N GLN A 391 -13.18 1.17 21.40
CA GLN A 391 -12.90 1.59 22.77
C GLN A 391 -12.41 3.04 22.82
N ARG A 392 -11.46 3.42 21.98
CA ARG A 392 -10.92 4.80 21.95
C ARG A 392 -11.93 5.81 21.43
N GLU A 393 -12.78 5.42 20.48
CA GLU A 393 -13.90 6.24 20.01
C GLU A 393 -14.85 6.60 21.17
N LEU A 394 -15.18 5.63 22.02
CA LEU A 394 -16.02 5.86 23.21
C LEU A 394 -15.37 6.76 24.27
N LEU A 395 -14.04 6.76 24.38
CA LEU A 395 -13.31 7.55 25.37
C LEU A 395 -13.05 8.98 24.91
N TYR A 396 -12.69 9.15 23.63
CA TYR A 396 -12.13 10.39 23.12
C TYR A 396 -12.97 11.05 22.03
N GLY A 397 -13.87 10.32 21.36
CA GLY A 397 -14.59 10.80 20.17
C GLY A 397 -15.42 12.06 20.45
N ALA A 398 -16.14 12.10 21.58
CA ALA A 398 -16.98 13.25 21.94
C ALA A 398 -16.15 14.51 22.23
N GLU A 399 -15.03 14.39 22.95
CA GLU A 399 -14.14 15.51 23.25
C GLU A 399 -13.48 16.03 21.97
N CYS A 400 -12.92 15.13 21.16
CA CYS A 400 -12.31 15.46 19.87
C CYS A 400 -13.31 16.18 18.95
N GLY A 401 -14.54 15.66 18.84
CA GLY A 401 -15.59 16.25 18.00
C GLY A 401 -16.02 17.64 18.47
N ALA A 402 -16.21 17.85 19.78
CA ALA A 402 -16.59 19.16 20.31
C ALA A 402 -15.49 20.22 20.09
N GLN A 403 -14.22 19.84 20.26
CA GLN A 403 -13.08 20.71 19.99
C GLN A 403 -12.95 21.02 18.48
N GLU A 404 -13.17 20.03 17.62
CA GLU A 404 -13.18 20.20 16.17
C GLU A 404 -14.29 21.18 15.74
N GLN A 405 -15.51 20.99 16.23
CA GLN A 405 -16.66 21.84 15.96
C GLN A 405 -16.37 23.29 16.35
N THR A 406 -15.80 23.51 17.54
CA THR A 406 -15.41 24.85 18.00
C THR A 406 -14.41 25.50 17.05
N ARG A 407 -13.37 24.76 16.62
CA ARG A 407 -12.37 25.28 15.66
C ARG A 407 -12.99 25.59 14.30
N LEU A 408 -13.85 24.71 13.78
CA LEU A 408 -14.52 24.92 12.49
C LEU A 408 -15.47 26.11 12.53
N ALA A 409 -16.24 26.25 13.61
CA ALA A 409 -17.17 27.35 13.77
C ALA A 409 -16.45 28.70 13.77
N ALA A 410 -15.30 28.76 14.45
CA ALA A 410 -14.43 29.93 14.44
C ALA A 410 -13.81 30.19 13.05
N LEU A 411 -13.32 29.14 12.37
CA LEU A 411 -12.69 29.25 11.05
C LEU A 411 -13.67 29.70 9.97
N LEU A 412 -14.90 29.20 10.00
CA LEU A 412 -15.93 29.44 8.99
C LEU A 412 -16.87 30.61 9.36
N GLY A 413 -16.76 31.14 10.58
CA GLY A 413 -17.62 32.21 11.08
C GLY A 413 -19.11 31.83 11.17
N ARG A 414 -19.42 30.55 11.42
CA ARG A 414 -20.79 30.03 11.51
C ARG A 414 -20.91 29.00 12.62
N ASP A 415 -22.04 28.96 13.29
CA ASP A 415 -22.37 27.95 14.29
C ASP A 415 -23.31 26.90 13.68
N ASP A 416 -22.87 25.64 13.64
CA ASP A 416 -23.60 24.54 13.00
C ASP A 416 -23.14 23.19 13.58
N GLU A 417 -23.85 22.12 13.23
CA GLU A 417 -23.47 20.75 13.56
C GLU A 417 -22.13 20.37 12.91
N LEU A 418 -21.35 19.52 13.58
CA LEU A 418 -19.98 19.19 13.16
C LEU A 418 -19.89 18.70 11.70
N ASP A 419 -20.77 17.80 11.28
CA ASP A 419 -20.76 17.28 9.91
C ASP A 419 -21.12 18.35 8.86
N ALA A 420 -22.00 19.29 9.21
CA ALA A 420 -22.33 20.42 8.33
C ALA A 420 -21.13 21.37 8.20
N LEU A 421 -20.41 21.62 9.29
CA LEU A 421 -19.17 22.40 9.28
C LEU A 421 -18.05 21.73 8.46
N ARG A 422 -17.86 20.41 8.61
CA ARG A 422 -16.89 19.64 7.82
C ARG A 422 -17.19 19.75 6.32
N ARG A 423 -18.46 19.56 5.92
CA ARG A 423 -18.89 19.74 4.53
C ARG A 423 -18.70 21.17 4.04
N ALA A 424 -18.97 22.17 4.88
CA ALA A 424 -18.74 23.56 4.52
C ALA A 424 -17.26 23.86 4.28
N LEU A 425 -16.35 23.35 5.11
CA LEU A 425 -14.91 23.49 4.87
C LEU A 425 -14.45 22.76 3.60
N VAL A 426 -14.93 21.54 3.37
CA VAL A 426 -14.68 20.77 2.15
C VAL A 426 -15.11 21.54 0.90
N ASN A 427 -16.33 22.09 0.90
CA ASN A 427 -16.82 22.89 -0.22
C ASN A 427 -16.00 24.17 -0.39
N ALA A 428 -15.66 24.86 0.69
CA ALA A 428 -14.80 26.05 0.63
C ALA A 428 -13.42 25.73 0.04
N LEU A 429 -12.81 24.61 0.43
CA LEU A 429 -11.55 24.14 -0.17
C LEU A 429 -11.71 23.88 -1.67
N ARG A 430 -12.78 23.19 -2.08
CA ARG A 430 -13.08 22.93 -3.51
C ARG A 430 -13.33 24.21 -4.31
N ASP A 431 -13.90 25.23 -3.65
CA ASP A 431 -14.17 26.56 -4.18
C ASP A 431 -12.99 27.54 -3.97
N ASP A 432 -11.75 26.99 -3.98
CA ASP A 432 -10.48 27.72 -3.94
C ASP A 432 -10.22 28.62 -2.70
N LEU A 433 -10.74 28.26 -1.51
CA LEU A 433 -10.34 28.87 -0.23
C LEU A 433 -8.80 28.86 -0.09
N PRO A 434 -8.08 29.99 0.04
CA PRO A 434 -6.61 29.99 0.07
C PRO A 434 -6.02 29.00 1.10
N LEU A 435 -5.02 28.20 0.70
CA LEU A 435 -4.43 27.16 1.58
C LEU A 435 -3.65 27.76 2.77
N ASP A 436 -3.30 29.05 2.68
CA ASP A 436 -2.67 29.87 3.71
C ASP A 436 -3.69 30.60 4.61
N THR A 437 -4.99 30.30 4.48
CA THR A 437 -6.03 30.86 5.35
C THR A 437 -5.67 30.66 6.83
N THR A 438 -5.63 31.77 7.58
CA THR A 438 -5.26 31.77 9.00
C THR A 438 -6.08 30.75 9.80
N GLY A 439 -5.38 29.83 10.47
CA GLY A 439 -5.99 28.81 11.32
C GLY A 439 -6.37 27.50 10.61
N LEU A 440 -6.41 27.46 9.27
CA LEU A 440 -6.73 26.25 8.50
C LEU A 440 -5.72 25.12 8.76
N ALA A 441 -4.43 25.43 8.61
CA ALA A 441 -3.32 24.52 8.88
C ALA A 441 -3.41 23.89 10.28
N ALA A 442 -3.51 24.73 11.31
CA ALA A 442 -3.61 24.29 12.70
C ALA A 442 -4.87 23.45 12.95
N HIS A 443 -6.01 23.83 12.34
CA HIS A 443 -7.24 23.05 12.41
C HIS A 443 -7.06 21.65 11.83
N LEU A 444 -6.57 21.53 10.59
CA LEU A 444 -6.38 20.25 9.89
C LEU A 444 -5.44 19.34 10.67
N ARG A 445 -4.28 19.85 11.08
CA ARG A 445 -3.29 19.11 11.87
C ARG A 445 -3.88 18.57 13.17
N GLN A 446 -4.56 19.42 13.93
CA GLN A 446 -5.18 19.02 15.19
C GLN A 446 -6.30 17.98 15.00
N THR A 447 -7.13 18.14 13.98
CA THR A 447 -8.24 17.21 13.69
C THR A 447 -7.72 15.84 13.26
N VAL A 448 -6.76 15.79 12.33
CA VAL A 448 -6.16 14.53 11.86
C VAL A 448 -5.40 13.83 12.99
N ALA A 449 -4.64 14.56 13.81
CA ALA A 449 -3.93 13.97 14.95
C ALA A 449 -4.89 13.36 15.99
N CYS A 450 -6.00 14.03 16.29
CA CYS A 450 -7.04 13.48 17.18
C CYS A 450 -7.66 12.19 16.61
N GLN A 451 -8.01 12.19 15.31
CA GLN A 451 -8.58 11.03 14.64
C GLN A 451 -7.58 9.86 14.61
N LEU A 452 -6.33 10.13 14.26
CA LEU A 452 -5.27 9.12 14.25
C LEU A 452 -4.98 8.56 15.66
N ASN A 453 -5.08 9.37 16.72
CA ASN A 453 -4.96 8.88 18.09
C ASN A 453 -6.07 7.88 18.46
N ILE A 454 -7.26 8.02 17.89
CA ILE A 454 -8.36 7.05 18.04
C ILE A 454 -8.10 5.82 17.16
N ASP A 455 -7.63 6.00 15.94
CA ASP A 455 -7.47 4.89 15.00
C ASP A 455 -6.25 4.04 15.33
N GLN A 456 -5.09 4.68 15.42
CA GLN A 456 -3.78 4.06 15.54
C GLN A 456 -2.84 4.94 16.38
N PRO A 457 -3.00 4.99 17.71
CA PRO A 457 -2.22 5.87 18.60
C PRO A 457 -0.71 5.56 18.62
N ARG A 458 -0.29 4.43 18.04
CA ARG A 458 1.12 4.04 17.92
C ARG A 458 1.68 4.25 16.53
N TYR A 459 0.91 4.86 15.62
CA TYR A 459 1.41 5.22 14.32
C TYR A 459 2.47 6.31 14.47
N TRP A 460 3.64 6.10 13.87
CA TRP A 460 4.77 6.99 14.09
C TRP A 460 4.58 8.40 13.57
N GLY A 461 3.73 8.59 12.54
CA GLY A 461 3.35 9.94 12.09
C GLY A 461 2.68 10.79 13.18
N LEU A 462 2.26 10.17 14.30
CA LEU A 462 1.70 10.83 15.49
C LEU A 462 2.75 11.12 16.58
N VAL A 463 4.01 10.73 16.42
CA VAL A 463 5.05 11.08 17.39
C VAL A 463 5.55 12.49 17.08
N GLN A 464 5.38 13.43 18.01
CA GLN A 464 5.99 14.75 17.90
C GLN A 464 7.51 14.58 17.97
N HIS A 465 8.18 14.77 16.84
CA HIS A 465 9.63 14.89 16.84
C HIS A 465 9.96 16.27 17.42
N SER A 466 10.46 16.31 18.66
CA SER A 466 11.21 17.48 19.12
C SER A 466 12.35 17.68 18.13
N GLY A 467 12.30 18.79 17.39
CA GLY A 467 13.30 19.14 16.38
C GLY A 467 14.72 19.26 16.92
#